data_AF-A0A7M4CBV8-F1
#
_entry.id   AF-A0A7M4CBV8-F1
#
_cell.length_a   1.000
_cell.length_b   1.000
_cell.length_c   1.000
_cell.angle_alpha   90.00
_cell.angle_beta   90.00
_cell.angle_gamma   90.00
#
_symmetry.space_group_name_H-M   'P 1'
#
loop_
_entity.id
_entity.type
_entity.pdbx_description
1 polymer ?
#
loop_
_entity_poly.entity_id
_entity_poly.type
_entity_poly.pdbx_seq_one_letter_code
_entity_poly.pdbx_strand_id
1 'polypeptide(L)'
;MVQAVKRPRSRKCLTSAEAWERVECVARRLSTTQRLGDRDSKQVSAAFSLLNHPSESTGQHKYRQFLDLVRQKCGLQAVRLCAVALGQNKVRDMKTAHRKALISKLSEEQHRTLINNQSFPSLPGDTEAVALLEERLSKDNHAGESENRRISPTSEGIIRQLSSEHGGVDIASASTYRMNLEPELFHDDGIREQTLNYREIQSSCFLNIAASDQDPIDHRESLAFEGQTEPIPNCRAYQDLTKPHAQDDSQENTDITNTQEIFEHASIDGIAAVFKGLICGAIRTTSVFVNGITRSMASVTTVFPPWGAVDCLLSLDICETNVEALAMALFNATVKWVKESLHIGFARGTSLTIPNSEVTLKGVHDEAIAQVFGSEIQQAIKQSRIRIQEMEKGKLMTECVSMIITEKGAIISLSLGLVQGLEIQKKLYT
;
A
#
# COMPACT_ATOMS: atom_id res chain seq x y z
N MET A 1 -40.86 -33.06 32.55
CA MET A 1 -40.22 -33.88 31.48
C MET A 1 -38.90 -33.22 31.12
N VAL A 2 -37.76 -33.87 31.41
CA VAL A 2 -36.42 -33.34 31.06
C VAL A 2 -36.17 -33.63 29.58
N GLN A 3 -36.00 -32.59 28.75
CA GLN A 3 -35.66 -32.78 27.34
C GLN A 3 -34.29 -33.44 27.23
N ALA A 4 -34.23 -34.60 26.56
CA ALA A 4 -32.99 -35.31 26.33
C ALA A 4 -32.03 -34.44 25.48
N VAL A 5 -30.92 -34.02 26.08
CA VAL A 5 -29.85 -33.29 25.38
C VAL A 5 -29.27 -34.21 24.30
N LYS A 6 -29.56 -33.91 23.04
CA LYS A 6 -29.00 -34.65 21.90
C LYS A 6 -27.49 -34.48 21.90
N ARG A 7 -26.75 -35.56 22.13
CA ARG A 7 -25.28 -35.55 22.04
C ARG A 7 -24.84 -35.12 20.62
N PRO A 8 -23.85 -34.22 20.49
CA PRO A 8 -23.30 -33.85 19.19
C PRO A 8 -22.82 -35.11 18.46
N ARG A 9 -23.20 -35.27 17.18
CA ARG A 9 -22.64 -36.32 16.34
C ARG A 9 -21.12 -36.15 16.26
N SER A 10 -20.36 -37.21 16.51
CA SER A 10 -18.91 -37.18 16.35
C SER A 10 -18.59 -36.80 14.90
N ARG A 11 -17.79 -35.75 14.71
CA ARG A 11 -17.37 -35.33 13.37
C ARG A 11 -16.37 -36.35 12.84
N LYS A 12 -16.57 -36.81 11.60
CA LYS A 12 -15.61 -37.67 10.90
C LYS A 12 -14.28 -36.91 10.76
N CYS A 13 -13.18 -37.53 11.18
CA CYS A 13 -11.84 -36.97 11.02
C CYS A 13 -11.49 -36.87 9.54
N LEU A 14 -10.99 -35.70 9.11
CA LEU A 14 -10.57 -35.45 7.73
C LEU A 14 -9.26 -36.18 7.44
N THR A 15 -9.23 -36.99 6.39
CA THR A 15 -8.00 -37.67 5.92
C THR A 15 -7.14 -36.73 5.08
N SER A 16 -5.85 -37.04 4.91
CA SER A 16 -4.96 -36.25 4.04
C SER A 16 -5.40 -36.23 2.57
N ALA A 17 -5.99 -37.33 2.07
CA ALA A 17 -6.53 -37.40 0.72
C ALA A 17 -7.73 -36.47 0.52
N GLU A 18 -8.72 -36.53 1.42
CA GLU A 18 -9.88 -35.63 1.40
C GLU A 18 -9.48 -34.15 1.59
N ALA A 19 -8.45 -33.87 2.40
CA ALA A 19 -7.93 -32.52 2.58
C ALA A 19 -7.26 -31.99 1.30
N TRP A 20 -6.46 -32.83 0.63
CA TRP A 20 -5.82 -32.48 -0.63
C TRP A 20 -6.84 -32.19 -1.72
N GLU A 21 -7.85 -33.04 -1.89
CA GLU A 21 -8.91 -32.86 -2.88
C GLU A 21 -9.61 -31.49 -2.71
N ARG A 22 -9.81 -31.05 -1.45
CA ARG A 22 -10.38 -29.73 -1.15
C ARG A 22 -9.46 -28.58 -1.53
N VAL A 23 -8.16 -28.71 -1.24
CA VAL A 23 -7.16 -27.70 -1.64
C VAL A 23 -7.13 -27.57 -3.16
N GLU A 24 -7.10 -28.70 -3.87
CA GLU A 24 -7.05 -28.72 -5.32
C GLU A 24 -8.33 -28.14 -5.95
N CYS A 25 -9.50 -28.48 -5.41
CA CYS A 25 -10.78 -27.90 -5.82
C CYS A 25 -10.81 -26.37 -5.64
N VAL A 26 -10.32 -25.86 -4.51
CA VAL A 26 -10.22 -24.42 -4.27
C VAL A 26 -9.22 -23.76 -5.21
N ALA A 27 -8.06 -24.38 -5.44
CA ALA A 27 -7.04 -23.85 -6.35
C ALA A 27 -7.57 -23.73 -7.79
N ARG A 28 -8.29 -24.74 -8.30
CA ARG A 28 -8.94 -24.69 -9.61
C ARG A 28 -10.00 -23.59 -9.66
N ARG A 29 -10.88 -23.53 -8.66
CA ARG A 29 -11.94 -22.50 -8.59
C ARG A 29 -11.34 -21.09 -8.65
N LEU A 30 -10.32 -20.83 -7.83
CA LEU A 30 -9.69 -19.50 -7.76
C LEU A 30 -8.86 -19.19 -9.02
N SER A 31 -8.30 -20.20 -9.69
CA SER A 31 -7.65 -20.02 -10.99
C SER A 31 -8.65 -19.58 -12.07
N THR A 32 -9.89 -20.09 -12.02
CA THR A 32 -10.95 -19.70 -12.97
C THR A 32 -11.57 -18.35 -12.63
N THR A 33 -11.85 -18.06 -11.35
CA THR A 33 -12.55 -16.83 -10.96
C THR A 33 -11.62 -15.63 -10.78
N GLN A 34 -10.33 -15.86 -10.53
CA GLN A 34 -9.33 -14.85 -10.17
C GLN A 34 -9.76 -13.92 -9.02
N ARG A 35 -10.74 -14.35 -8.22
CA ARG A 35 -11.35 -13.56 -7.14
C ARG A 35 -11.70 -14.46 -5.96
N LEU A 36 -11.42 -13.97 -4.77
CA LEU A 36 -11.86 -14.55 -3.50
C LEU A 36 -13.26 -14.01 -3.16
N GLY A 37 -14.19 -14.89 -2.82
CA GLY A 37 -15.47 -14.45 -2.25
C GLY A 37 -15.28 -13.92 -0.82
N ASP A 38 -16.26 -13.17 -0.30
CA ASP A 38 -16.19 -12.56 1.03
C ASP A 38 -15.90 -13.57 2.15
N ARG A 39 -16.47 -14.76 2.04
CA ARG A 39 -16.22 -15.86 2.99
C ARG A 39 -14.76 -16.30 2.96
N ASP A 40 -14.20 -16.46 1.77
CA ASP A 40 -12.84 -16.92 1.56
C ASP A 40 -11.86 -15.83 2.05
N SER A 41 -12.14 -14.58 1.72
CA SER A 41 -11.38 -13.41 2.21
C SER A 41 -11.35 -13.35 3.74
N LYS A 42 -12.50 -13.52 4.41
CA LYS A 42 -12.58 -13.59 5.88
C LYS A 42 -11.77 -14.75 6.47
N GLN A 43 -11.80 -15.93 5.82
CA GLN A 43 -11.03 -17.09 6.27
C GLN A 43 -9.53 -16.87 6.15
N VAL A 44 -9.08 -16.24 5.06
CA VAL A 44 -7.67 -15.92 4.89
C VAL A 44 -7.25 -14.84 5.89
N SER A 45 -8.00 -13.75 6.01
CA SER A 45 -7.72 -12.70 6.99
C SER A 45 -7.57 -13.27 8.40
N ALA A 46 -8.52 -14.11 8.84
CA ALA A 46 -8.44 -14.77 10.16
C ALA A 46 -7.21 -15.69 10.30
N ALA A 47 -6.78 -16.37 9.22
CA ALA A 47 -5.59 -17.21 9.23
C ALA A 47 -4.31 -16.38 9.38
N PHE A 48 -4.21 -15.25 8.69
CA PHE A 48 -3.06 -14.35 8.78
C PHE A 48 -2.99 -13.61 10.12
N SER A 49 -4.12 -13.13 10.64
CA SER A 49 -4.19 -12.57 11.99
C SER A 49 -3.69 -13.57 13.03
N LEU A 50 -3.99 -14.85 12.87
CA LEU A 50 -3.56 -15.92 13.78
C LEU A 50 -2.08 -16.33 13.62
N LEU A 51 -1.47 -16.06 12.46
CA LEU A 51 -0.02 -16.22 12.28
C LEU A 51 0.74 -15.08 12.98
N ASN A 52 0.25 -13.86 12.84
CA ASN A 52 0.86 -12.65 13.40
C ASN A 52 0.63 -12.51 14.90
N HIS A 53 -0.53 -12.96 15.41
CA HIS A 53 -0.88 -12.86 16.82
C HIS A 53 -1.07 -14.26 17.45
N PRO A 54 -0.23 -14.63 18.44
CA PRO A 54 -0.43 -15.86 19.20
C PRO A 54 -1.80 -15.84 19.88
N SER A 55 -2.63 -16.83 19.56
CA SER A 55 -3.85 -17.07 20.34
C SER A 55 -3.60 -18.04 21.48
N GLU A 56 -4.28 -17.81 22.60
CA GLU A 56 -4.28 -18.64 23.80
C GLU A 56 -5.12 -19.93 23.66
N SER A 57 -6.02 -20.04 22.67
CA SER A 57 -6.88 -21.23 22.60
C SER A 57 -6.15 -22.43 22.00
N THR A 58 -6.29 -23.60 22.65
CA THR A 58 -5.65 -24.85 22.21
C THR A 58 -6.03 -25.25 20.77
N GLY A 59 -7.24 -24.89 20.34
CA GLY A 59 -7.72 -25.13 18.97
C GLY A 59 -7.07 -24.21 17.94
N GLN A 60 -6.86 -22.94 18.28
CA GLN A 60 -6.15 -21.98 17.42
C GLN A 60 -4.66 -22.33 17.35
N HIS A 61 -4.06 -22.78 18.44
CA HIS A 61 -2.66 -23.23 18.48
C HIS A 61 -2.36 -24.35 17.45
N LYS A 62 -3.21 -25.39 17.37
CA LYS A 62 -3.04 -26.49 16.39
C LYS A 62 -3.16 -26.03 14.94
N TYR A 63 -4.04 -25.06 14.68
CA TYR A 63 -4.22 -24.49 13.35
C TYR A 63 -3.04 -23.59 12.98
N ARG A 64 -2.57 -22.75 13.92
CA ARG A 64 -1.38 -21.90 13.76
C ARG A 64 -0.17 -22.73 13.41
N GLN A 65 0.15 -23.74 14.22
CA GLN A 65 1.28 -24.63 14.00
C GLN A 65 1.23 -25.30 12.61
N PHE A 66 0.03 -25.65 12.14
CA PHE A 66 -0.14 -26.17 10.79
C PHE A 66 0.15 -25.11 9.72
N LEU A 67 -0.39 -23.90 9.85
CA LEU A 67 -0.14 -22.81 8.91
C LEU A 67 1.32 -22.36 8.89
N ASP A 68 2.01 -22.31 10.05
CA ASP A 68 3.44 -22.01 10.13
C ASP A 68 4.27 -23.03 9.34
N LEU A 69 3.95 -24.33 9.48
CA LEU A 69 4.64 -25.38 8.71
C LEU A 69 4.35 -25.30 7.21
N VAL A 70 3.12 -24.96 6.82
CA VAL A 70 2.78 -24.72 5.41
C VAL A 70 3.52 -23.51 4.88
N ARG A 71 3.54 -22.40 5.63
CA ARG A 71 4.27 -21.17 5.28
C ARG A 71 5.75 -21.44 5.06
N GLN A 72 6.38 -22.15 6.00
CA GLN A 72 7.80 -22.48 5.96
C GLN A 72 8.17 -23.37 4.77
N LYS A 73 7.34 -24.37 4.45
CA LYS A 73 7.66 -25.36 3.41
C LYS A 73 7.14 -25.02 2.01
N CYS A 74 6.03 -24.30 1.93
CA CYS A 74 5.26 -24.15 0.69
C CYS A 74 4.97 -22.68 0.34
N GLY A 75 5.34 -21.72 1.20
CA GLY A 75 5.11 -20.29 1.00
C GLY A 75 3.69 -19.83 1.33
N LEU A 76 3.45 -18.52 1.17
CA LEU A 76 2.22 -17.85 1.63
C LEU A 76 1.01 -18.17 0.75
N GLN A 77 1.20 -18.43 -0.54
CA GLN A 77 0.11 -18.85 -1.41
C GLN A 77 -0.51 -20.18 -0.95
N ALA A 78 0.32 -21.12 -0.50
CA ALA A 78 -0.15 -22.38 0.07
C ALA A 78 -0.92 -22.17 1.38
N VAL A 79 -0.51 -21.20 2.21
CA VAL A 79 -1.23 -20.80 3.44
C VAL A 79 -2.64 -20.33 3.10
N ARG A 80 -2.78 -19.46 2.10
CA ARG A 80 -4.08 -18.93 1.65
C ARG A 80 -4.99 -20.04 1.15
N LEU A 81 -4.46 -20.91 0.29
CA LEU A 81 -5.20 -22.07 -0.22
C LEU A 81 -5.68 -22.98 0.91
N CYS A 82 -4.82 -23.28 1.88
CA CYS A 82 -5.17 -24.08 3.04
C CYS A 82 -6.22 -23.39 3.91
N ALA A 83 -6.12 -22.06 4.10
CA ALA A 83 -7.06 -21.29 4.89
C ALA A 83 -8.48 -21.34 4.30
N VAL A 84 -8.60 -21.18 2.98
CA VAL A 84 -9.88 -21.24 2.27
C VAL A 84 -10.43 -22.68 2.20
N ALA A 85 -9.58 -23.65 1.83
CA ALA A 85 -10.04 -25.03 1.62
C ALA A 85 -10.40 -25.74 2.92
N LEU A 86 -9.58 -25.54 3.95
CA LEU A 86 -9.66 -26.31 5.18
C LEU A 86 -10.31 -25.48 6.30
N GLY A 87 -9.86 -24.25 6.49
CA GLY A 87 -10.22 -23.44 7.64
C GLY A 87 -9.84 -24.10 8.98
N GLN A 88 -10.01 -23.34 10.06
CA GLN A 88 -9.53 -23.76 11.38
C GLN A 88 -10.16 -25.07 11.89
N ASN A 89 -11.48 -25.21 11.76
CA ASN A 89 -12.22 -26.34 12.31
C ASN A 89 -11.75 -27.68 11.72
N LYS A 90 -11.53 -27.74 10.40
CA LYS A 90 -11.16 -28.99 9.74
C LYS A 90 -9.73 -29.39 10.07
N VAL A 91 -8.80 -28.42 10.13
CA VAL A 91 -7.41 -28.70 10.52
C VAL A 91 -7.32 -29.13 11.98
N ARG A 92 -8.12 -28.53 12.87
CA ARG A 92 -8.18 -28.92 14.29
C ARG A 92 -8.61 -30.38 14.45
N ASP A 93 -9.58 -30.81 13.65
CA ASP A 93 -10.15 -32.16 13.71
C ASP A 93 -9.27 -33.19 12.96
N MET A 94 -8.19 -32.76 12.30
CA MET A 94 -7.29 -33.60 11.51
C MET A 94 -6.16 -34.20 12.35
N LYS A 95 -5.95 -35.52 12.26
CA LYS A 95 -4.84 -36.20 12.94
C LYS A 95 -3.49 -35.63 12.49
N THR A 96 -2.50 -35.62 13.40
CA THR A 96 -1.14 -35.12 13.13
C THR A 96 -0.48 -35.83 11.94
N ALA A 97 -0.67 -37.14 11.78
CA ALA A 97 -0.16 -37.89 10.63
C ALA A 97 -0.72 -37.37 9.29
N HIS A 98 -2.03 -37.07 9.23
CA HIS A 98 -2.66 -36.50 8.03
C HIS A 98 -2.22 -35.05 7.76
N ARG A 99 -2.02 -34.24 8.80
CA ARG A 99 -1.43 -32.88 8.67
C ARG A 99 -0.04 -32.94 8.04
N LYS A 100 0.84 -33.83 8.52
CA LYS A 100 2.17 -34.03 7.96
C LYS A 100 2.12 -34.51 6.51
N ALA A 101 1.31 -35.53 6.22
CA ALA A 101 1.16 -36.06 4.86
C ALA A 101 0.64 -35.01 3.87
N LEU A 102 -0.29 -34.14 4.30
CA LEU A 102 -0.77 -33.04 3.48
C LEU A 102 0.32 -32.02 3.18
N ILE A 103 1.13 -31.65 4.18
CA ILE A 103 2.24 -30.70 3.99
C ILE A 103 3.30 -31.27 3.04
N SER A 104 3.66 -32.54 3.17
CA SER A 104 4.57 -33.21 2.22
C SER A 104 4.02 -33.14 0.79
N LYS A 105 2.73 -33.42 0.62
CA LYS A 105 2.08 -33.34 -0.69
C LYS A 105 2.04 -31.91 -1.26
N LEU A 106 1.77 -30.91 -0.42
CA LEU A 106 1.85 -29.49 -0.81
C LEU A 106 3.24 -29.10 -1.28
N SER A 107 4.30 -29.57 -0.61
CA SER A 107 5.69 -29.29 -1.02
C SER A 107 6.08 -30.00 -2.32
N GLU A 108 5.63 -31.24 -2.54
CA GLU A 108 5.87 -31.98 -3.79
C GLU A 108 5.20 -31.28 -4.99
N GLU A 109 4.06 -30.66 -4.75
CA GLU A 109 3.23 -30.01 -5.78
C GLU A 109 3.47 -28.50 -5.90
N GLN A 110 4.39 -27.93 -5.12
CA GLN A 110 4.63 -26.47 -5.07
C GLN A 110 5.05 -25.90 -6.43
N HIS A 111 5.78 -26.68 -7.23
CA HIS A 111 6.20 -26.28 -8.57
C HIS A 111 5.09 -26.33 -9.62
N ARG A 112 3.95 -26.97 -9.32
CA ARG A 112 2.81 -26.95 -10.24
C ARG A 112 2.12 -25.60 -10.19
N THR A 113 1.67 -25.14 -11.36
CA THR A 113 0.95 -23.87 -11.56
C THR A 113 -0.29 -23.70 -10.68
N LEU A 114 -0.80 -24.79 -10.08
CA LEU A 114 -1.92 -24.77 -9.16
C LEU A 114 -1.63 -24.05 -7.84
N ILE A 115 -0.42 -24.17 -7.28
CA ILE A 115 -0.08 -23.58 -5.97
C ILE A 115 0.56 -22.19 -6.14
N ASN A 116 1.44 -22.04 -7.13
CA ASN A 116 2.14 -20.80 -7.42
C ASN A 116 1.46 -19.96 -8.51
N ASN A 117 0.12 -20.01 -8.59
CA ASN A 117 -0.58 -19.20 -9.58
C ASN A 117 -0.43 -17.71 -9.20
N GLN A 118 0.37 -16.95 -9.95
CA GLN A 118 0.51 -15.50 -9.75
C GLN A 118 -0.83 -14.76 -9.92
N SER A 119 -1.84 -15.42 -10.49
CA SER A 119 -3.21 -14.91 -10.58
C SER A 119 -3.95 -14.89 -9.24
N PHE A 120 -3.39 -15.44 -8.15
CA PHE A 120 -3.98 -15.25 -6.83
C PHE A 120 -3.86 -13.78 -6.45
N PRO A 121 -4.98 -13.07 -6.23
CA PRO A 121 -4.91 -11.68 -5.79
C PRO A 121 -4.05 -11.62 -4.54
N SER A 122 -2.96 -10.86 -4.61
CA SER A 122 -2.09 -10.59 -3.48
C SER A 122 -2.92 -9.95 -2.38
N LEU A 123 -3.35 -10.77 -1.43
CA LEU A 123 -4.01 -10.32 -0.24
C LEU A 123 -3.10 -9.46 0.64
N PRO A 124 -3.71 -8.54 1.38
CA PRO A 124 -3.20 -8.02 2.65
C PRO A 124 -2.25 -8.95 3.44
N GLY A 125 -0.97 -8.59 3.62
CA GLY A 125 -0.05 -9.24 4.59
C GLY A 125 0.95 -10.27 4.05
N ASP A 126 0.94 -10.59 2.75
CA ASP A 126 1.94 -11.51 2.20
C ASP A 126 3.34 -10.90 2.26
N THR A 127 3.50 -9.62 1.95
CA THR A 127 4.81 -8.97 1.90
C THR A 127 5.45 -8.82 3.29
N GLU A 128 4.65 -8.46 4.31
CA GLU A 128 5.10 -8.36 5.71
C GLU A 128 5.47 -9.74 6.29
N ALA A 129 4.70 -10.77 5.94
CA ALA A 129 5.05 -12.14 6.31
C ALA A 129 6.31 -12.64 5.59
N VAL A 130 6.61 -12.23 4.36
CA VAL A 130 7.91 -12.52 3.74
C VAL A 130 9.04 -11.76 4.45
N ALA A 131 8.87 -10.46 4.71
CA ALA A 131 9.88 -9.64 5.38
C ALA A 131 10.23 -10.13 6.80
N LEU A 132 9.22 -10.47 7.61
CA LEU A 132 9.41 -11.06 8.94
C LEU A 132 10.03 -12.46 8.89
N LEU A 133 9.86 -13.20 7.79
CA LEU A 133 10.49 -14.50 7.57
C LEU A 133 11.97 -14.35 7.23
N GLU A 134 12.30 -13.43 6.33
CA GLU A 134 13.69 -13.13 5.97
C GLU A 134 14.45 -12.61 7.19
N GLU A 135 13.82 -11.77 8.02
CA GLU A 135 14.42 -11.30 9.27
C GLU A 135 14.63 -12.44 10.28
N ARG A 136 13.67 -13.37 10.44
CA ARG A 136 13.82 -14.53 11.35
C ARG A 136 14.83 -15.55 10.85
N LEU A 137 14.82 -15.87 9.56
CA LEU A 137 15.81 -16.76 8.95
C LEU A 137 17.22 -16.17 9.02
N SER A 138 17.35 -14.85 8.93
CA SER A 138 18.63 -14.16 9.12
C SER A 138 19.11 -14.19 10.58
N LYS A 139 18.20 -14.19 11.56
CA LYS A 139 18.55 -14.27 13.00
C LYS A 139 18.95 -15.68 13.43
N ASP A 140 18.31 -16.71 12.90
CA ASP A 140 18.62 -18.11 13.26
C ASP A 140 19.99 -18.58 12.71
N ASN A 141 20.47 -18.00 11.60
CA ASN A 141 21.78 -18.32 11.04
C ASN A 141 22.96 -17.71 11.83
N HIS A 142 22.74 -16.72 12.70
CA HIS A 142 23.80 -16.09 13.49
C HIS A 142 23.98 -16.65 14.91
N ALA A 143 23.05 -17.49 15.39
CA ALA A 143 23.15 -18.11 16.70
C ALA A 143 24.05 -19.36 16.75
N GLY A 144 24.61 -19.80 15.60
CA GLY A 144 25.36 -21.06 15.49
C GLY A 144 26.90 -20.97 15.44
N GLU A 145 27.50 -19.78 15.34
CA GLU A 145 28.96 -19.66 15.07
C GLU A 145 29.80 -18.94 16.14
N SER A 146 29.21 -18.46 17.24
CA SER A 146 29.97 -17.73 18.28
C SER A 146 30.34 -18.59 19.50
N GLU A 147 30.99 -19.74 19.28
CA GLU A 147 31.63 -20.46 20.39
C GLU A 147 32.87 -21.23 19.96
N ASN A 148 33.86 -20.56 19.36
CA ASN A 148 35.27 -20.94 19.50
C ASN A 148 36.20 -19.90 18.86
N ARG A 149 36.84 -19.07 19.69
CA ARG A 149 38.22 -18.60 19.54
C ARG A 149 38.59 -17.64 20.68
N ARG A 150 39.01 -18.22 21.81
CA ARG A 150 39.91 -17.55 22.76
C ARG A 150 41.32 -18.05 22.49
N ILE A 151 42.12 -17.30 21.74
CA ILE A 151 43.58 -17.29 21.87
C ILE A 151 44.08 -15.87 21.58
N SER A 152 44.74 -15.29 22.57
CA SER A 152 45.65 -14.13 22.50
C SER A 152 46.89 -14.50 23.33
N PRO A 153 48.00 -13.75 23.32
CA PRO A 153 48.66 -12.98 22.25
C PRO A 153 50.20 -13.17 22.26
N THR A 154 50.86 -12.75 21.18
CA THR A 154 52.31 -12.39 21.10
C THR A 154 52.49 -11.79 19.70
N SER A 155 53.28 -10.79 19.36
CA SER A 155 54.12 -9.78 20.01
C SER A 155 54.93 -9.17 18.85
N GLU A 156 55.21 -7.87 18.89
CA GLU A 156 56.31 -7.19 18.16
C GLU A 156 56.27 -7.04 16.63
N GLY A 157 56.61 -5.81 16.17
CA GLY A 157 57.42 -5.66 14.96
C GLY A 157 57.11 -4.52 13.97
N ILE A 158 57.48 -3.28 14.33
CA ILE A 158 58.36 -2.39 13.53
C ILE A 158 57.84 -1.77 12.18
N ILE A 159 57.67 -0.43 12.25
CA ILE A 159 58.11 0.66 11.31
C ILE A 159 57.68 0.62 9.83
N ARG A 160 56.93 1.65 9.39
CA ARG A 160 57.41 2.69 8.43
C ARG A 160 56.45 3.88 8.31
N GLN A 161 56.98 5.05 8.67
CA GLN A 161 56.55 6.38 8.22
C GLN A 161 56.72 6.49 6.70
N LEU A 162 55.77 7.12 6.01
CA LEU A 162 56.06 8.04 4.91
C LEU A 162 54.94 9.09 4.82
N SER A 163 55.39 10.34 4.87
CA SER A 163 54.65 11.58 4.69
C SER A 163 54.35 11.86 3.21
N SER A 164 53.24 12.53 2.92
CA SER A 164 53.04 13.46 1.79
C SER A 164 51.64 14.08 1.98
N GLU A 165 51.46 15.28 2.54
CA GLU A 165 51.72 16.61 1.98
C GLU A 165 51.00 16.90 0.63
N HIS A 166 50.27 18.03 0.63
CA HIS A 166 49.64 18.79 -0.47
C HIS A 166 48.29 18.25 -1.00
N GLY A 167 47.22 19.03 -1.12
CA GLY A 167 47.04 20.47 -1.01
C GLY A 167 45.55 20.82 -1.02
N GLY A 168 45.21 21.93 -0.36
CA GLY A 168 43.87 22.51 -0.39
C GLY A 168 43.57 23.16 -1.73
N VAL A 169 42.32 23.01 -2.18
CA VAL A 169 41.73 23.84 -3.24
C VAL A 169 40.31 24.16 -2.80
N ASP A 170 40.13 25.39 -2.30
CA ASP A 170 38.85 26.05 -2.16
C ASP A 170 38.31 26.38 -3.55
N ILE A 171 37.18 25.79 -3.93
CA ILE A 171 36.34 26.32 -5.02
C ILE A 171 34.93 26.47 -4.48
N ALA A 172 34.62 27.68 -4.03
CA ALA A 172 33.26 28.17 -3.96
C ALA A 172 32.73 28.33 -5.40
N SER A 173 31.70 27.57 -5.76
CA SER A 173 30.92 27.76 -6.98
C SER A 173 29.45 27.86 -6.62
N ALA A 174 29.02 29.08 -6.30
CA ALA A 174 27.59 29.41 -6.24
C ALA A 174 27.07 29.51 -7.68
N SER A 175 26.41 28.46 -8.16
CA SER A 175 25.69 28.48 -9.44
C SER A 175 24.31 29.09 -9.24
N THR A 176 24.20 30.40 -9.46
CA THR A 176 22.91 31.08 -9.61
C THR A 176 22.31 30.73 -10.96
N TYR A 177 21.34 29.80 -10.98
CA TYR A 177 20.51 29.58 -12.16
C TYR A 177 19.51 30.74 -12.29
N ARG A 178 19.84 31.70 -13.15
CA ARG A 178 18.94 32.77 -13.58
C ARG A 178 18.22 32.29 -14.85
N MET A 179 17.00 31.79 -14.71
CA MET A 179 16.13 31.50 -15.85
C MET A 179 15.63 32.85 -16.40
N ASN A 180 16.29 33.35 -17.44
CA ASN A 180 15.76 34.44 -18.25
C ASN A 180 14.66 33.86 -19.14
N LEU A 181 13.41 33.98 -18.70
CA LEU A 181 12.26 33.91 -19.59
C LEU A 181 12.04 35.33 -20.13
N GLU A 182 12.41 35.55 -21.39
CA GLU A 182 11.95 36.73 -22.13
C GLU A 182 10.42 36.66 -22.30
N PRO A 183 9.70 37.78 -22.13
CA PRO A 183 8.27 37.81 -22.40
C PRO A 183 8.05 37.98 -23.90
N GLU A 184 7.69 36.91 -24.60
CA GLU A 184 7.07 37.06 -25.91
C GLU A 184 5.69 37.69 -25.75
N LEU A 185 5.56 38.91 -26.28
CA LEU A 185 4.33 39.65 -26.50
C LEU A 185 3.44 38.87 -27.48
N PHE A 186 2.53 38.04 -26.97
CA PHE A 186 1.46 37.48 -27.79
C PHE A 186 0.35 38.50 -27.98
N HIS A 187 0.04 38.75 -29.25
CA HIS A 187 -1.11 39.51 -29.70
C HIS A 187 -2.41 38.77 -29.35
N ASP A 188 -3.37 39.56 -28.88
CA ASP A 188 -4.73 39.18 -28.54
C ASP A 188 -5.52 38.93 -29.84
N ASP A 189 -5.55 37.69 -30.30
CA ASP A 189 -6.51 37.24 -31.31
C ASP A 189 -7.62 36.44 -30.64
N GLY A 190 -8.80 37.05 -30.61
CA GLY A 190 -9.99 36.58 -29.93
C GLY A 190 -10.36 35.14 -30.25
N ILE A 191 -10.31 34.28 -29.24
CA ILE A 191 -10.86 32.92 -29.30
C ILE A 191 -12.27 32.92 -28.72
N ARG A 192 -13.18 32.55 -29.61
CA ARG A 192 -14.60 32.33 -29.42
C ARG A 192 -14.85 31.25 -28.36
N GLU A 193 -15.40 31.67 -27.22
CA GLU A 193 -15.86 30.77 -26.15
C GLU A 193 -16.89 29.77 -26.69
N GLN A 194 -16.57 28.48 -26.63
CA GLN A 194 -17.56 27.41 -26.68
C GLN A 194 -17.67 26.80 -25.28
N THR A 195 -18.66 27.27 -24.53
CA THR A 195 -19.05 26.72 -23.24
C THR A 195 -19.73 25.38 -23.46
N LEU A 196 -18.98 24.28 -23.33
CA LEU A 196 -19.56 22.93 -23.25
C LEU A 196 -19.96 22.67 -21.79
N ASN A 197 -21.28 22.60 -21.58
CA ASN A 197 -21.91 22.30 -20.30
C ASN A 197 -21.90 20.77 -20.12
N TYR A 198 -21.17 20.25 -19.13
CA TYR A 198 -21.11 18.82 -18.82
C TYR A 198 -21.66 18.55 -17.41
N ARG A 199 -22.87 17.98 -17.37
CA ARG A 199 -23.37 17.13 -16.28
C ARG A 199 -23.21 15.68 -16.72
N GLU A 200 -22.91 14.79 -15.77
CA GLU A 200 -22.75 13.34 -15.88
C GLU A 200 -21.41 12.79 -16.42
N ILE A 201 -20.41 12.64 -15.54
CA ILE A 201 -19.58 11.41 -15.44
C ILE A 201 -19.21 11.17 -13.97
N GLN A 202 -20.05 10.42 -13.25
CA GLN A 202 -19.64 9.60 -12.10
C GLN A 202 -20.26 8.22 -12.25
N SER A 203 -19.95 7.51 -13.34
CA SER A 203 -20.05 6.05 -13.42
C SER A 203 -19.55 5.58 -14.78
N SER A 204 -18.34 5.00 -14.84
CA SER A 204 -17.99 3.85 -15.69
C SER A 204 -16.49 3.66 -15.79
N CYS A 205 -16.02 2.59 -15.16
CA CYS A 205 -14.84 1.86 -15.60
C CYS A 205 -15.25 0.39 -15.61
N PHE A 206 -15.96 -0.05 -16.65
CA PHE A 206 -16.01 -1.45 -17.09
C PHE A 206 -16.57 -1.55 -18.53
N LEU A 207 -15.72 -2.06 -19.44
CA LEU A 207 -15.98 -2.90 -20.63
C LEU A 207 -16.90 -2.43 -21.77
N ASN A 208 -16.36 -2.38 -23.01
CA ASN A 208 -16.55 -3.39 -24.10
C ASN A 208 -15.96 -2.84 -25.42
N ILE A 209 -15.13 -3.58 -26.18
CA ILE A 209 -15.44 -4.65 -27.16
C ILE A 209 -16.52 -4.26 -28.19
N ALA A 210 -16.13 -4.38 -29.46
CA ALA A 210 -16.78 -3.96 -30.69
C ALA A 210 -18.22 -4.49 -30.88
N ALA A 211 -19.03 -3.66 -31.55
CA ALA A 211 -20.39 -3.94 -31.99
C ALA A 211 -20.43 -4.47 -33.43
N SER A 212 -21.35 -5.39 -33.70
CA SER A 212 -21.96 -5.61 -35.01
C SER A 212 -23.43 -6.01 -34.82
N ASP A 213 -24.28 -5.18 -35.44
CA ASP A 213 -25.65 -5.36 -35.97
C ASP A 213 -26.57 -6.48 -35.44
N GLN A 214 -27.74 -6.06 -34.94
CA GLN A 214 -29.06 -6.50 -35.45
C GLN A 214 -30.25 -5.70 -34.86
N ASP A 215 -31.29 -5.63 -35.69
CA ASP A 215 -32.54 -4.83 -35.67
C ASP A 215 -33.54 -5.05 -34.50
N PRO A 216 -34.59 -4.19 -34.38
CA PRO A 216 -35.40 -4.06 -33.17
C PRO A 216 -36.68 -4.92 -33.19
N ILE A 217 -37.08 -5.42 -32.01
CA ILE A 217 -38.43 -5.96 -31.78
C ILE A 217 -39.02 -5.29 -30.54
N ASP A 218 -40.21 -4.74 -30.77
CA ASP A 218 -41.15 -4.10 -29.86
C ASP A 218 -41.85 -5.14 -28.98
N HIS A 219 -42.10 -4.84 -27.69
CA HIS A 219 -43.29 -5.24 -26.91
C HIS A 219 -43.22 -4.75 -25.44
N ARG A 220 -43.97 -3.68 -25.17
CA ARG A 220 -45.09 -3.61 -24.21
C ARG A 220 -45.18 -4.74 -23.15
N GLU A 221 -45.06 -4.40 -21.86
CA GLU A 221 -46.11 -4.61 -20.85
C GLU A 221 -45.78 -3.95 -19.51
N SER A 222 -46.81 -3.33 -18.95
CA SER A 222 -46.81 -2.53 -17.73
C SER A 222 -47.49 -3.35 -16.63
N LEU A 223 -46.86 -3.50 -15.48
CA LEU A 223 -47.53 -3.95 -14.25
C LEU A 223 -47.05 -3.13 -13.06
N ALA A 224 -47.99 -2.39 -12.50
CA ALA A 224 -47.88 -1.67 -11.25
C ALA A 224 -47.76 -2.66 -10.08
N PHE A 225 -46.88 -2.35 -9.13
CA PHE A 225 -46.76 -3.08 -7.87
C PHE A 225 -46.93 -2.08 -6.72
N GLU A 226 -48.09 -2.10 -6.09
CA GLU A 226 -48.38 -1.42 -4.82
C GLU A 226 -47.74 -2.22 -3.67
N GLY A 227 -46.82 -1.59 -2.93
CA GLY A 227 -46.15 -2.17 -1.77
C GLY A 227 -46.45 -1.36 -0.53
N GLN A 228 -47.24 -1.95 0.37
CA GLN A 228 -47.70 -1.38 1.64
C GLN A 228 -46.55 -1.23 2.65
N THR A 229 -46.54 -0.08 3.33
CA THR A 229 -45.70 0.27 4.47
C THR A 229 -46.23 -0.33 5.78
N GLU A 230 -45.43 -1.19 6.42
CA GLU A 230 -45.64 -1.70 7.78
C GLU A 230 -44.79 -0.89 8.80
N PRO A 231 -45.29 -0.61 10.02
CA PRO A 231 -44.65 0.28 10.98
C PRO A 231 -43.63 -0.41 11.89
N ILE A 232 -42.54 0.32 12.16
CA ILE A 232 -41.42 -0.03 13.04
C ILE A 232 -41.84 0.07 14.52
N PRO A 233 -41.60 -0.95 15.37
CA PRO A 233 -41.79 -0.82 16.81
C PRO A 233 -40.59 -0.14 17.48
N ASN A 234 -40.93 0.92 18.21
CA ASN A 234 -40.11 1.75 19.06
C ASN A 234 -39.71 1.01 20.35
N CYS A 235 -38.41 0.82 20.61
CA CYS A 235 -37.92 0.33 21.91
C CYS A 235 -37.19 1.45 22.66
N ARG A 236 -37.82 1.89 23.76
CA ARG A 236 -37.34 2.90 24.70
C ARG A 236 -36.19 2.39 25.58
N ALA A 237 -35.26 3.32 25.78
CA ALA A 237 -34.43 3.60 26.95
C ALA A 237 -34.57 2.72 28.21
N TYR A 238 -33.43 2.20 28.66
CA TYR A 238 -33.14 1.94 30.07
C TYR A 238 -31.97 2.83 30.49
N GLN A 239 -32.22 3.63 31.53
CA GLN A 239 -31.25 4.51 32.17
C GLN A 239 -30.41 3.75 33.20
N ASP A 240 -29.21 4.30 33.37
CA ASP A 240 -28.11 3.96 34.26
C ASP A 240 -28.46 3.64 35.71
N LEU A 241 -27.79 2.60 36.22
CA LEU A 241 -27.51 2.39 37.63
C LEU A 241 -26.00 2.45 37.83
N THR A 242 -25.56 3.57 38.37
CA THR A 242 -24.20 3.85 38.84
C THR A 242 -23.90 3.06 40.11
N LYS A 243 -22.77 2.33 40.12
CA LYS A 243 -21.97 2.06 41.32
C LYS A 243 -20.48 2.06 40.96
N PRO A 244 -19.61 2.69 41.78
CA PRO A 244 -18.18 2.74 41.53
C PRO A 244 -17.53 1.44 42.03
N HIS A 245 -16.75 0.80 41.15
CA HIS A 245 -15.86 -0.29 41.53
C HIS A 245 -14.40 0.20 41.42
N ALA A 246 -13.61 -0.20 42.41
CA ALA A 246 -12.28 0.31 42.69
C ALA A 246 -11.30 0.02 41.54
N GLN A 247 -10.40 0.98 41.30
CA GLN A 247 -9.26 0.87 40.40
C GLN A 247 -8.34 -0.26 40.88
N ASP A 248 -8.23 -1.28 40.05
CA ASP A 248 -7.19 -2.30 40.05
C ASP A 248 -6.21 -1.95 38.92
N ASP A 249 -4.92 -2.20 39.16
CA ASP A 249 -3.79 -1.70 38.39
C ASP A 249 -3.92 -2.00 36.88
N SER A 250 -4.07 -0.95 36.09
CA SER A 250 -4.21 -1.00 34.64
C SER A 250 -2.89 -1.39 33.98
N GLN A 251 -2.75 -2.68 33.74
CA GLN A 251 -1.83 -3.25 32.77
C GLN A 251 -2.24 -2.74 31.39
N GLU A 252 -1.48 -1.78 30.83
CA GLU A 252 -1.62 -1.27 29.48
C GLU A 252 -1.47 -2.42 28.48
N ASN A 253 -2.60 -3.06 28.19
CA ASN A 253 -2.76 -3.96 27.08
C ASN A 253 -2.80 -3.08 25.83
N THR A 254 -1.61 -2.78 25.28
CA THR A 254 -1.50 -2.08 24.00
C THR A 254 -2.18 -2.95 22.97
N ASP A 255 -3.41 -2.59 22.63
CA ASP A 255 -4.23 -3.20 21.61
C ASP A 255 -3.54 -2.92 20.27
N ILE A 256 -2.63 -3.83 19.86
CA ILE A 256 -1.93 -3.78 18.57
C ILE A 256 -2.95 -4.15 17.49
N THR A 257 -3.88 -3.23 17.27
CA THR A 257 -4.71 -3.15 16.07
C THR A 257 -3.78 -2.99 14.87
N ASN A 258 -4.20 -3.49 13.69
CA ASN A 258 -3.58 -3.31 12.37
C ASN A 258 -3.26 -1.83 12.09
N THR A 259 -2.25 -1.30 12.75
CA THR A 259 -1.88 0.10 12.70
C THR A 259 -1.02 0.23 11.47
N GLN A 260 -1.67 0.67 10.40
CA GLN A 260 -0.99 1.20 9.23
C GLN A 260 0.12 2.12 9.74
N GLU A 261 1.36 1.82 9.37
CA GLU A 261 2.49 2.66 9.75
C GLU A 261 2.41 3.95 8.94
N ILE A 262 1.90 5.00 9.60
CA ILE A 262 1.80 6.34 9.07
C ILE A 262 2.85 7.19 9.79
N PHE A 263 3.76 7.74 9.01
CA PHE A 263 4.78 8.68 9.48
C PHE A 263 4.40 10.06 8.97
N GLU A 264 4.23 11.02 9.87
CA GLU A 264 3.86 12.40 9.54
C GLU A 264 4.95 13.35 10.01
N HIS A 265 5.02 14.52 9.38
CA HIS A 265 5.92 15.62 9.75
C HIS A 265 7.41 15.27 9.67
N ALA A 266 7.94 15.20 8.44
CA ALA A 266 9.36 14.92 8.22
C ALA A 266 10.27 16.05 8.76
N SER A 267 11.49 15.68 9.14
CA SER A 267 12.51 16.64 9.55
C SER A 267 12.97 17.49 8.36
N ILE A 268 13.33 18.75 8.61
CA ILE A 268 13.82 19.65 7.55
C ILE A 268 15.16 19.13 6.97
N ASP A 269 16.03 18.59 7.82
CA ASP A 269 17.30 17.99 7.38
C ASP A 269 17.06 16.73 6.53
N GLY A 270 16.09 15.90 6.91
CA GLY A 270 15.69 14.72 6.15
C GLY A 270 15.12 15.07 4.78
N ILE A 271 14.35 16.15 4.68
CA ILE A 271 13.89 16.69 3.39
C ILE A 271 15.07 17.11 2.53
N ALA A 272 16.04 17.87 3.07
CA ALA A 272 17.22 18.27 2.32
C ALA A 272 18.12 17.08 1.90
N ALA A 273 18.08 15.98 2.65
CA ALA A 273 18.82 14.76 2.32
C ALA A 273 18.18 13.98 1.16
N VAL A 274 16.85 13.94 1.09
CA VAL A 274 16.10 13.18 0.06
C VAL A 274 15.83 14.02 -1.18
N PHE A 275 15.41 15.25 -0.98
CA PHE A 275 14.92 16.14 -2.02
C PHE A 275 15.90 17.27 -2.32
N LYS A 276 16.05 17.60 -3.60
CA LYS A 276 16.96 18.66 -4.06
C LYS A 276 16.22 19.66 -4.93
N GLY A 277 16.78 20.86 -5.04
CA GLY A 277 16.29 21.88 -5.95
C GLY A 277 14.88 22.35 -5.63
N LEU A 278 14.03 22.42 -6.66
CA LEU A 278 12.75 23.13 -6.62
C LEU A 278 11.78 22.56 -5.57
N ILE A 279 11.72 21.23 -5.42
CA ILE A 279 10.74 20.62 -4.51
C ILE A 279 11.07 20.89 -3.03
N CYS A 280 12.34 20.99 -2.65
CA CYS A 280 12.75 21.16 -1.25
C CYS A 280 12.20 22.45 -0.62
N GLY A 281 12.16 23.55 -1.39
CA GLY A 281 11.59 24.83 -0.95
C GLY A 281 10.07 24.94 -1.19
N ALA A 282 9.48 23.99 -1.91
CA ALA A 282 8.07 24.01 -2.25
C ALA A 282 7.18 23.30 -1.22
N ILE A 283 7.75 22.37 -0.44
CA ILE A 283 7.02 21.62 0.58
C ILE A 283 6.64 22.55 1.74
N ARG A 284 5.38 22.50 2.16
CA ARG A 284 4.85 23.29 3.26
C ARG A 284 5.51 22.89 4.57
N THR A 285 5.91 23.88 5.37
CA THR A 285 6.38 23.66 6.74
C THR A 285 5.26 23.91 7.74
N THR A 286 5.13 23.04 8.73
CA THR A 286 4.18 23.13 9.85
C THR A 286 4.91 23.23 11.17
N SER A 287 4.36 23.98 12.12
CA SER A 287 4.87 24.03 13.49
C SER A 287 4.25 22.91 14.31
N VAL A 288 5.08 21.99 14.82
CA VAL A 288 4.65 20.85 15.64
C VAL A 288 5.21 21.02 17.05
N PHE A 289 4.39 20.78 18.08
CA PHE A 289 4.81 20.88 19.47
C PHE A 289 5.27 19.51 19.98
N VAL A 290 6.57 19.34 20.18
CA VAL A 290 7.18 18.06 20.60
C VAL A 290 7.99 18.29 21.87
N ASN A 291 7.68 17.55 22.94
CA ASN A 291 8.38 17.63 24.23
C ASN A 291 8.49 19.06 24.79
N GLY A 292 7.43 19.86 24.67
CA GLY A 292 7.43 21.24 25.19
C GLY A 292 8.06 22.28 24.25
N ILE A 293 8.59 21.87 23.10
CA ILE A 293 9.29 22.74 22.16
C ILE A 293 8.55 22.75 20.81
N THR A 294 8.27 23.94 20.29
CA THR A 294 7.76 24.10 18.92
C THR A 294 8.91 23.89 17.94
N ARG A 295 8.77 22.91 17.05
CA ARG A 295 9.72 22.64 15.96
C ARG A 295 9.04 22.88 14.62
N SER A 296 9.78 23.41 13.66
CA SER A 296 9.35 23.46 12.27
C SER A 296 9.64 22.12 11.62
N MET A 297 8.64 21.51 11.00
CA MET A 297 8.71 20.22 10.31
C MET A 297 8.05 20.35 8.94
N ALA A 298 8.48 19.55 7.98
CA ALA A 298 7.88 19.54 6.65
C ALA A 298 6.60 18.69 6.64
N SER A 299 5.58 19.16 5.94
CA SER A 299 4.29 18.47 5.77
C SER A 299 4.44 17.37 4.72
N VAL A 300 5.04 16.27 5.18
CA VAL A 300 5.27 15.05 4.43
C VAL A 300 4.73 13.87 5.20
N THR A 301 3.93 13.07 4.52
CA THR A 301 3.33 11.87 5.08
C THR A 301 3.80 10.66 4.30
N THR A 302 4.36 9.68 4.99
CA THR A 302 4.73 8.39 4.43
C THR A 302 3.83 7.33 4.99
N VAL A 303 3.25 6.52 4.11
CA VAL A 303 2.30 5.48 4.46
C VAL A 303 2.77 4.17 3.84
N PHE A 304 2.95 3.16 4.69
CA PHE A 304 3.10 1.77 4.25
C PHE A 304 1.75 1.10 4.44
N PRO A 305 0.85 1.14 3.43
CA PRO A 305 -0.40 0.44 3.55
C PRO A 305 -0.04 -1.03 3.75
N PRO A 306 -0.55 -1.68 4.81
CA PRO A 306 -0.27 -3.10 4.99
C PRO A 306 -0.77 -3.85 3.75
N TRP A 307 -1.83 -3.30 3.13
CA TRP A 307 -2.66 -3.88 2.10
C TRP A 307 -3.02 -2.81 1.06
N GLY A 308 -2.36 -2.81 -0.11
CA GLY A 308 -2.60 -1.77 -1.11
C GLY A 308 -2.12 -2.14 -2.51
N ALA A 309 -2.61 -1.42 -3.51
CA ALA A 309 -2.08 -1.46 -4.87
C ALA A 309 -0.66 -0.85 -4.95
N VAL A 310 -0.29 -0.06 -3.94
CA VAL A 310 1.02 0.57 -3.76
C VAL A 310 1.72 -0.06 -2.56
N ASP A 311 3.04 -0.16 -2.62
CA ASP A 311 3.84 -0.69 -1.50
C ASP A 311 4.19 0.39 -0.48
N CYS A 312 4.47 1.61 -0.95
CA CYS A 312 4.75 2.80 -0.15
C CYS A 312 4.12 4.01 -0.85
N LEU A 313 3.39 4.82 -0.11
CA LEU A 313 2.81 6.09 -0.57
C LEU A 313 3.48 7.24 0.18
N LEU A 314 4.11 8.14 -0.57
CA LEU A 314 4.72 9.35 -0.03
C LEU A 314 3.94 10.57 -0.53
N SER A 315 3.37 11.34 0.37
CA SER A 315 2.55 12.52 0.07
C SER A 315 3.24 13.79 0.58
N LEU A 316 3.30 14.82 -0.27
CA LEU A 316 3.91 16.11 0.00
C LEU A 316 2.85 17.20 -0.10
N ASP A 317 2.63 17.99 0.95
CA ASP A 317 1.82 19.21 0.87
C ASP A 317 2.69 20.36 0.35
N ILE A 318 2.22 21.01 -0.70
CA ILE A 318 2.93 22.02 -1.49
C ILE A 318 2.31 23.39 -1.25
N CYS A 319 3.16 24.38 -1.00
CA CYS A 319 2.77 25.79 -0.90
C CYS A 319 2.18 26.31 -2.22
N GLU A 320 1.12 27.10 -2.13
CA GLU A 320 0.41 27.73 -3.26
C GLU A 320 1.36 28.42 -4.27
N THR A 321 2.35 29.16 -3.76
CA THR A 321 3.32 29.91 -4.58
C THR A 321 4.17 29.03 -5.51
N ASN A 322 4.26 27.72 -5.25
CA ASN A 322 5.06 26.78 -6.05
C ASN A 322 4.21 25.84 -6.90
N VAL A 323 2.88 25.90 -6.80
CA VAL A 323 1.96 24.99 -7.52
C VAL A 323 2.12 25.11 -9.03
N GLU A 324 2.11 26.32 -9.58
CA GLU A 324 2.23 26.53 -11.04
C GLU A 324 3.58 26.03 -11.58
N ALA A 325 4.67 26.32 -10.87
CA ALA A 325 6.02 25.89 -11.27
C ALA A 325 6.15 24.36 -11.27
N LEU A 326 5.60 23.68 -10.26
CA LEU A 326 5.61 22.22 -10.17
C LEU A 326 4.68 21.57 -11.20
N ALA A 327 3.49 22.13 -11.42
CA ALA A 327 2.57 21.63 -12.44
C ALA A 327 3.18 21.74 -13.84
N MET A 328 3.88 22.84 -14.11
CA MET A 328 4.63 23.02 -15.35
C MET A 328 5.76 22.00 -15.48
N ALA A 329 6.60 21.88 -14.44
CA ALA A 329 7.77 20.99 -14.49
C ALA A 329 7.40 19.50 -14.61
N LEU A 330 6.31 19.06 -13.96
CA LEU A 330 5.91 17.65 -13.95
C LEU A 330 4.96 17.28 -15.09
N PHE A 331 3.99 18.14 -15.40
CA PHE A 331 2.87 17.81 -16.30
C PHE A 331 2.82 18.70 -17.55
N ASN A 332 3.76 19.64 -17.72
CA ASN A 332 3.75 20.62 -18.79
C ASN A 332 2.42 21.40 -18.85
N ALA A 333 1.92 21.76 -17.65
CA ALA A 333 0.64 22.41 -17.44
C ALA A 333 0.82 23.75 -16.73
N THR A 334 0.21 24.82 -17.26
CA THR A 334 0.01 26.08 -16.56
C THR A 334 -1.23 25.98 -15.68
N VAL A 335 -1.18 26.60 -14.50
CA VAL A 335 -2.27 26.53 -13.52
C VAL A 335 -2.48 27.92 -12.95
N LYS A 336 -3.70 28.45 -13.05
CA LYS A 336 -4.07 29.77 -12.53
C LYS A 336 -5.45 29.73 -11.90
N TRP A 337 -5.56 30.31 -10.70
CA TRP A 337 -6.83 30.59 -10.07
C TRP A 337 -7.35 31.95 -10.57
N VAL A 338 -8.55 31.97 -11.13
CA VAL A 338 -9.24 33.21 -11.53
C VAL A 338 -10.60 33.21 -10.85
N LYS A 339 -10.76 34.09 -9.85
CA LYS A 339 -11.91 34.05 -8.94
C LYS A 339 -11.98 32.67 -8.27
N GLU A 340 -13.14 32.01 -8.35
CA GLU A 340 -13.40 30.70 -7.78
C GLU A 340 -13.19 29.55 -8.79
N SER A 341 -12.53 29.82 -9.92
CA SER A 341 -12.32 28.82 -10.98
C SER A 341 -10.84 28.55 -11.21
N LEU A 342 -10.51 27.27 -11.34
CA LEU A 342 -9.18 26.79 -11.69
C LEU A 342 -9.06 26.69 -13.21
N HIS A 343 -8.13 27.45 -13.78
CA HIS A 343 -7.77 27.40 -15.19
C HIS A 343 -6.47 26.62 -15.37
N ILE A 344 -6.52 25.57 -16.18
CA ILE A 344 -5.38 24.71 -16.49
C ILE A 344 -5.12 24.79 -17.98
N GLY A 345 -3.94 25.24 -18.39
CA GLY A 345 -3.52 25.24 -19.79
C GLY A 345 -2.47 24.16 -20.03
N PHE A 346 -2.59 23.42 -21.14
CA PHE A 346 -1.58 22.46 -21.58
C PHE A 346 -0.82 23.01 -22.77
N ALA A 347 0.44 22.64 -22.94
CA ALA A 347 1.31 23.15 -24.01
C ALA A 347 0.77 22.96 -25.45
N ARG A 348 -0.21 22.08 -25.66
CA ARG A 348 -0.88 21.87 -26.95
C ARG A 348 -2.05 22.83 -27.21
N GLY A 349 -2.20 23.87 -26.39
CA GLY A 349 -3.24 24.89 -26.52
C GLY A 349 -4.60 24.46 -25.98
N THR A 350 -4.73 23.26 -25.41
CA THR A 350 -5.95 22.85 -24.70
C THR A 350 -5.98 23.51 -23.34
N SER A 351 -7.13 24.10 -22.98
CA SER A 351 -7.38 24.67 -21.66
C SER A 351 -8.60 24.04 -21.02
N LEU A 352 -8.57 23.85 -19.70
CA LEU A 352 -9.67 23.38 -18.90
C LEU A 352 -9.98 24.42 -17.81
N THR A 353 -11.25 24.77 -17.67
CA THR A 353 -11.74 25.66 -16.60
C THR A 353 -12.64 24.85 -15.69
N ILE A 354 -12.31 24.76 -14.41
CA ILE A 354 -13.02 23.94 -13.43
C ILE A 354 -13.51 24.82 -12.27
N PRO A 355 -14.83 24.99 -12.08
CA PRO A 355 -15.36 25.84 -11.03
C PRO A 355 -15.29 25.15 -9.65
N ASN A 356 -14.88 25.88 -8.60
CA ASN A 356 -14.94 25.44 -7.19
C ASN A 356 -14.33 24.04 -6.93
N SER A 357 -13.31 23.66 -7.69
CA SER A 357 -12.93 22.25 -7.80
C SER A 357 -11.47 21.98 -7.48
N GLU A 358 -11.28 20.79 -6.94
CA GLU A 358 -10.04 20.06 -6.91
C GLU A 358 -9.82 19.35 -8.25
N VAL A 359 -8.58 19.32 -8.74
CA VAL A 359 -8.21 18.57 -9.95
C VAL A 359 -7.02 17.66 -9.65
N THR A 360 -7.01 16.47 -10.24
CA THR A 360 -5.86 15.57 -10.19
C THR A 360 -5.16 15.51 -11.54
N LEU A 361 -3.89 15.90 -11.58
CA LEU A 361 -3.00 15.69 -12.71
C LEU A 361 -2.25 14.37 -12.54
N LYS A 362 -2.14 13.59 -13.61
CA LYS A 362 -1.45 12.29 -13.69
C LYS A 362 -0.74 12.16 -15.04
N GLY A 363 0.21 11.23 -15.13
CA GLY A 363 0.94 10.95 -16.36
C GLY A 363 2.21 11.79 -16.48
N VAL A 364 3.23 11.40 -15.73
CA VAL A 364 4.53 12.10 -15.69
C VAL A 364 5.58 11.31 -16.46
N HIS A 365 6.49 12.01 -17.12
CA HIS A 365 7.67 11.42 -17.76
C HIS A 365 8.77 11.12 -16.74
N ASP A 366 9.50 10.01 -16.92
CA ASP A 366 10.60 9.61 -16.03
C ASP A 366 11.67 10.72 -15.93
N GLU A 367 11.93 11.44 -17.01
CA GLU A 367 12.88 12.55 -17.06
C GLU A 367 12.45 13.71 -16.15
N ALA A 368 11.16 14.07 -16.19
CA ALA A 368 10.59 15.11 -15.34
C ALA A 368 10.64 14.71 -13.85
N ILE A 369 10.40 13.44 -13.54
CA ILE A 369 10.52 12.90 -12.16
C ILE A 369 11.95 13.08 -11.65
N ALA A 370 12.95 12.68 -12.46
CA ALA A 370 14.36 12.82 -12.07
C ALA A 370 14.77 14.28 -11.89
N GLN A 371 14.26 15.18 -12.73
CA GLN A 371 14.57 16.60 -12.66
C GLN A 371 13.96 17.26 -11.41
N VAL A 372 12.72 16.93 -11.06
CA VAL A 372 11.99 17.59 -9.96
C VAL A 372 12.31 16.95 -8.61
N PHE A 373 12.34 15.61 -8.53
CA PHE A 373 12.50 14.89 -7.26
C PHE A 373 13.90 14.29 -7.08
N GLY A 374 14.72 14.24 -8.13
CA GLY A 374 16.02 13.57 -8.12
C GLY A 374 15.97 12.11 -8.55
N SER A 375 17.16 11.56 -8.85
CA SER A 375 17.31 10.18 -9.34
C SER A 375 16.93 9.12 -8.30
N GLU A 376 17.11 9.41 -7.01
CA GLU A 376 16.76 8.48 -5.92
C GLU A 376 15.25 8.17 -5.91
N ILE A 377 14.42 9.21 -5.92
CA ILE A 377 12.95 9.07 -6.00
C ILE A 377 12.53 8.41 -7.32
N GLN A 378 13.14 8.80 -8.44
CA GLN A 378 12.86 8.16 -9.73
C GLN A 378 13.14 6.65 -9.68
N GLN A 379 14.27 6.23 -9.10
CA GLN A 379 14.62 4.82 -8.94
C GLN A 379 13.64 4.09 -8.02
N ALA A 380 13.22 4.71 -6.92
CA ALA A 380 12.21 4.16 -6.02
C ALA A 380 10.86 3.96 -6.72
N ILE A 381 10.44 4.88 -7.60
CA ILE A 381 9.23 4.76 -8.43
C ILE A 381 9.37 3.61 -9.43
N LYS A 382 10.53 3.47 -10.09
CA LYS A 382 10.79 2.37 -11.05
C LYS A 382 10.67 0.98 -10.42
N GLN A 383 10.90 0.88 -9.11
CA GLN A 383 10.73 -0.37 -8.36
C GLN A 383 9.32 -0.57 -7.79
N SER A 384 8.43 0.41 -7.93
CA SER A 384 7.04 0.23 -7.54
C SER A 384 6.34 -0.78 -8.46
N ARG A 385 5.46 -1.60 -7.88
CA ARG A 385 4.66 -2.57 -8.65
C ARG A 385 3.83 -1.91 -9.75
N ILE A 386 3.29 -0.72 -9.50
CA ILE A 386 2.51 0.03 -10.49
C ILE A 386 3.40 0.37 -11.69
N ARG A 387 4.59 0.97 -11.48
CA ARG A 387 5.47 1.35 -12.58
C ARG A 387 5.93 0.14 -13.40
N ILE A 388 6.25 -0.97 -12.75
CA ILE A 388 6.62 -2.22 -13.43
C ILE A 388 5.50 -2.65 -14.39
N GLN A 389 4.25 -2.69 -13.91
CA GLN A 389 3.11 -3.06 -14.75
C GLN A 389 2.84 -2.05 -15.89
N GLU A 390 3.06 -0.76 -15.65
CA GLU A 390 2.95 0.25 -16.70
C GLU A 390 3.99 0.04 -17.80
N MET A 391 5.23 -0.25 -17.42
CA MET A 391 6.33 -0.53 -18.36
C MET A 391 6.07 -1.80 -19.16
N GLU A 392 5.58 -2.87 -18.54
CA GLU A 392 5.16 -4.11 -19.22
C GLU A 392 4.06 -3.86 -20.26
N LYS A 393 3.19 -2.87 -20.03
CA LYS A 393 2.14 -2.44 -20.96
C LYS A 393 2.64 -1.42 -22.00
N GLY A 394 3.93 -1.07 -22.00
CA GLY A 394 4.49 -0.07 -22.90
C GLY A 394 4.06 1.37 -22.62
N LYS A 395 3.56 1.67 -21.41
CA LYS A 395 3.22 3.05 -21.02
C LYS A 395 4.50 3.84 -20.75
N LEU A 396 4.73 4.88 -21.55
CA LEU A 396 5.89 5.76 -21.41
C LEU A 396 5.76 6.69 -20.19
N MET A 397 4.58 7.26 -19.99
CA MET A 397 4.25 8.11 -18.83
C MET A 397 3.70 7.26 -17.69
N THR A 398 4.02 7.66 -16.45
CA THR A 398 3.59 6.96 -15.24
C THR A 398 2.49 7.70 -14.48
N GLU A 399 1.57 6.92 -13.90
CA GLU A 399 0.57 7.39 -12.94
C GLU A 399 1.06 7.25 -11.49
N CYS A 400 2.28 6.75 -11.26
CA CYS A 400 2.89 6.66 -9.92
C CYS A 400 3.16 8.03 -9.29
N VAL A 401 3.08 9.10 -10.07
CA VAL A 401 3.13 10.49 -9.60
C VAL A 401 1.80 11.15 -9.95
N SER A 402 1.14 11.70 -8.94
CA SER A 402 -0.08 12.48 -9.13
C SER A 402 -0.01 13.76 -8.32
N MET A 403 -0.64 14.81 -8.84
CA MET A 403 -0.74 16.10 -8.15
C MET A 403 -2.21 16.49 -8.04
N ILE A 404 -2.67 16.70 -6.81
CA ILE A 404 -4.00 17.19 -6.50
C ILE A 404 -3.89 18.69 -6.22
N ILE A 405 -4.47 19.52 -7.07
CA ILE A 405 -4.42 20.98 -6.94
C ILE A 405 -5.68 21.47 -6.24
N THR A 406 -5.49 22.37 -5.27
CA THR A 406 -6.53 23.00 -4.47
C THR A 406 -6.31 24.52 -4.42
N GLU A 407 -7.27 25.26 -3.87
CA GLU A 407 -7.13 26.71 -3.66
C GLU A 407 -5.95 27.05 -2.72
N LYS A 408 -5.65 26.16 -1.76
CA LYS A 408 -4.64 26.42 -0.70
C LYS A 408 -3.23 25.96 -1.06
N GLY A 409 -3.04 25.35 -2.23
CA GLY A 409 -1.81 24.65 -2.57
C GLY A 409 -2.06 23.37 -3.35
N ALA A 410 -1.19 22.40 -3.21
CA ALA A 410 -1.36 21.10 -3.84
C ALA A 410 -0.85 19.95 -2.96
N ILE A 411 -1.31 18.74 -3.23
CA ILE A 411 -0.76 17.51 -2.65
C ILE A 411 -0.15 16.70 -3.78
N ILE A 412 1.15 16.43 -3.69
CA ILE A 412 1.84 15.52 -4.62
C ILE A 412 1.98 14.17 -3.96
N SER A 413 1.48 13.12 -4.60
CA SER A 413 1.56 11.74 -4.12
C SER A 413 2.46 10.92 -5.02
N LEU A 414 3.37 10.16 -4.40
CA LEU A 414 4.36 9.30 -5.05
C LEU A 414 4.16 7.85 -4.62
N SER A 415 4.06 6.94 -5.58
CA SER A 415 4.02 5.49 -5.35
C SER A 415 5.42 4.91 -5.50
N LEU A 416 5.98 4.40 -4.39
CA LEU A 416 7.35 3.90 -4.32
C LEU A 416 7.36 2.38 -4.11
N GLY A 417 8.45 1.72 -4.54
CA GLY A 417 8.73 0.34 -4.14
C GLY A 417 9.01 0.24 -2.64
N LEU A 418 8.66 -0.91 -2.02
CA LEU A 418 8.74 -1.08 -0.56
C LEU A 418 10.13 -0.80 0.01
N VAL A 419 11.16 -1.40 -0.59
CA VAL A 419 12.54 -1.36 -0.07
C VAL A 419 13.08 0.07 -0.09
N GLN A 420 12.99 0.76 -1.22
CA GLN A 420 13.47 2.15 -1.34
C GLN A 420 12.57 3.12 -0.59
N GLY A 421 11.25 2.86 -0.53
CA GLY A 421 10.33 3.64 0.29
C GLY A 421 10.74 3.64 1.76
N LEU A 422 11.16 2.49 2.31
CA LEU A 422 11.67 2.39 3.67
C LEU A 422 13.01 3.12 3.86
N GLU A 423 13.90 3.07 2.88
CA GLU A 423 15.16 3.83 2.93
C GLU A 423 14.92 5.34 2.92
N ILE A 424 14.01 5.81 2.07
CA ILE A 424 13.59 7.21 2.00
C ILE A 424 12.93 7.63 3.32
N GLN A 425 12.02 6.81 3.86
CA GLN A 425 11.39 7.07 5.15
C GLN A 425 12.44 7.25 6.26
N LYS A 426 13.42 6.36 6.36
CA LYS A 426 14.49 6.47 7.36
C LYS A 426 15.26 7.78 7.26
N LYS A 427 15.46 8.31 6.05
CA LYS A 427 16.10 9.62 5.85
C LYS A 427 15.20 10.79 6.23
N LEU A 428 13.89 10.69 5.95
CA LEU A 428 12.93 11.77 6.21
C LEU A 428 12.68 12.01 7.71
N TYR A 429 12.63 10.95 8.51
CA TYR A 429 12.20 11.01 9.91
C TYR A 429 13.34 10.73 10.91
N THR A 430 14.53 11.29 10.66
CA THR A 430 15.70 11.20 11.56
C THR A 430 15.65 12.18 12.72
#